data_AF-A0AAW8TB43-F1
#
_entry.id   AF-A0AAW8TB43-F1
#
_cell.length_a   1.000
_cell.length_b   1.000
_cell.length_c   1.000
_cell.angle_alpha   90.00
_cell.angle_beta   90.00
_cell.angle_gamma   90.00
#
_symmetry.space_group_name_H-M   'P 1'
#
loop_
_entity.id
_entity.type
_entity.pdbx_description
1 polymer ?
#
loop_
_entity_poly.entity_id
_entity_poly.type
_entity_poly.pdbx_seq_one_letter_code
_entity_poly.pdbx_strand_id
1 'polypeptide(L)'
;MIGVRKIKRLFNWICLLCILLSGCLFFYQDKQSQADSSDVQKTAPSEILLADNQSTSTSLIDVPLENQNTGSIPLENGCEVTALSMLLNFYDYGTDKNELADLLNYVPVYENEAEDIRGNPHEGFVGNIYEGYDAMGVAVEPIAQVAEEIVGTNQEVVASSDTSFSELVNLIQAGTPVWVVTTVDFEVPTASDFMTWQTTSGEVRVSPLCHAVVVTGVDEDHVYVNDPYGYKNRIVDRQDFEKIYQRMGSQSLYLS
;
A
#
# COMPACT_ATOMS: atom_id res chain seq x y z
N MET A 1 45.76 -56.66 42.00
CA MET A 1 44.42 -56.07 42.23
C MET A 1 44.26 -54.73 41.49
N ILE A 2 44.35 -54.74 40.16
CA ILE A 2 44.12 -53.58 39.29
C ILE A 2 43.39 -54.15 38.07
N GLY A 3 42.06 -54.10 38.02
CA GLY A 3 41.35 -54.80 36.93
C GLY A 3 39.84 -54.63 36.80
N VAL A 4 39.12 -54.07 37.79
CA VAL A 4 37.64 -54.05 37.73
C VAL A 4 37.04 -52.63 37.66
N ARG A 5 37.83 -51.58 37.95
CA ARG A 5 37.32 -50.18 37.96
C ARG A 5 37.37 -49.44 36.60
N LYS A 6 38.22 -49.86 35.64
CA LYS A 6 38.30 -49.20 34.32
C LYS A 6 37.21 -49.64 33.34
N ILE A 7 36.70 -50.87 33.44
CA ILE A 7 35.69 -51.42 32.52
C ILE A 7 34.30 -50.80 32.77
N LYS A 8 33.95 -50.49 34.04
CA LYS A 8 32.68 -49.82 34.36
C LYS A 8 32.59 -48.36 33.88
N ARG A 9 33.73 -47.66 33.72
CA ARG A 9 33.76 -46.28 33.18
C ARG A 9 33.65 -46.23 31.67
N LEU A 10 34.19 -47.24 30.96
CA LEU A 10 34.09 -47.33 29.50
C LEU A 10 32.67 -47.70 29.05
N PHE A 11 31.98 -48.59 29.78
CA PHE A 11 30.60 -48.99 29.47
C PHE A 11 29.59 -47.85 29.68
N ASN A 12 29.81 -46.99 30.68
CA ASN A 12 28.92 -45.86 30.96
C ASN A 12 29.02 -44.72 29.92
N TRP A 13 30.15 -44.60 29.22
CA TRP A 13 30.34 -43.58 28.17
C TRP A 13 29.75 -44.04 26.83
N ILE A 14 29.77 -45.34 26.56
CA ILE A 14 29.16 -45.92 25.35
C ILE A 14 27.63 -45.85 25.43
N CYS A 15 27.03 -46.09 26.61
CA CYS A 15 25.58 -45.93 26.80
C CYS A 15 25.12 -44.46 26.67
N LEU A 16 25.90 -43.48 27.14
CA LEU A 16 25.57 -42.06 26.98
C LEU A 16 25.70 -41.57 25.52
N LEU A 17 26.67 -42.09 24.77
CA LEU A 17 26.83 -41.75 23.35
C LEU A 17 25.69 -42.30 22.47
N CYS A 18 25.21 -43.52 22.78
CA CYS A 18 24.07 -44.11 22.09
C CYS A 18 22.75 -43.37 22.37
N ILE A 19 22.52 -42.89 23.60
CA ILE A 19 21.31 -42.14 23.96
C ILE A 19 21.30 -40.76 23.26
N LEU A 20 22.46 -40.11 23.10
CA LEU A 20 22.56 -38.83 22.39
C LEU A 20 22.38 -38.98 20.87
N LEU A 21 22.87 -40.06 20.26
CA LEU A 21 22.67 -40.35 18.84
C LEU A 21 21.21 -40.74 18.52
N SER A 22 20.55 -41.53 19.38
CA SER A 22 19.13 -41.88 19.24
C SER A 22 18.21 -40.68 19.51
N GLY A 23 18.56 -39.81 20.46
CA GLY A 23 17.85 -38.55 20.70
C GLY A 23 17.95 -37.59 19.51
N CYS A 24 19.15 -37.42 18.92
CA CYS A 24 19.31 -36.62 17.71
C CYS A 24 18.51 -37.18 16.52
N LEU A 25 18.43 -38.49 16.34
CA LEU A 25 17.61 -39.10 15.28
C LEU A 25 16.10 -38.88 15.49
N PHE A 26 15.61 -38.96 16.73
CA PHE A 26 14.21 -38.64 17.05
C PHE A 26 13.89 -37.15 16.85
N PHE A 27 14.77 -36.24 17.29
CA PHE A 27 14.61 -34.80 17.05
C PHE A 27 14.73 -34.43 15.56
N TYR A 28 15.50 -35.18 14.76
CA TYR A 28 15.61 -34.96 13.31
C TYR A 28 14.38 -35.50 12.55
N GLN A 29 13.80 -36.63 12.99
CA GLN A 29 12.56 -37.18 12.40
C GLN A 29 11.33 -36.33 12.75
N ASP A 30 11.25 -35.77 13.96
CA ASP A 30 10.15 -34.88 14.36
C ASP A 30 10.19 -33.55 13.57
N LYS A 31 11.40 -33.01 13.32
CA LYS A 31 11.61 -31.87 12.41
C LYS A 31 11.23 -32.17 10.96
N GLN A 32 11.36 -33.43 10.51
CA GLN A 32 10.95 -33.84 9.16
C GLN A 32 9.44 -34.09 9.06
N SER A 33 8.78 -34.57 10.13
CA SER A 33 7.32 -34.77 10.14
C SER A 33 6.53 -33.47 10.31
N GLN A 34 7.08 -32.44 10.96
CA GLN A 34 6.47 -31.10 11.00
C GLN A 34 6.73 -30.25 9.75
N ALA A 35 7.62 -30.69 8.85
CA ALA A 35 7.91 -29.99 7.60
C ALA A 35 7.04 -30.46 6.41
N ASP A 36 6.14 -31.44 6.60
CA ASP A 36 5.42 -32.10 5.51
C ASP A 36 3.88 -32.08 5.66
N SER A 37 3.33 -31.15 6.46
CA SER A 37 1.88 -30.92 6.52
C SER A 37 1.52 -29.47 6.83
N SER A 38 1.80 -28.58 5.88
CA SER A 38 1.00 -27.37 5.71
C SER A 38 0.83 -27.13 4.22
N ASP A 39 -0.29 -27.64 3.70
CA ASP A 39 -0.86 -27.21 2.43
C ASP A 39 -1.36 -25.77 2.62
N VAL A 40 -0.40 -24.84 2.72
CA VAL A 40 -0.62 -23.42 2.50
C VAL A 40 -0.40 -23.27 1.02
N GLN A 41 -1.53 -23.20 0.31
CA GLN A 41 -1.60 -22.74 -1.06
C GLN A 41 -1.05 -21.30 -1.08
N LYS A 42 0.27 -21.20 -1.20
CA LYS A 42 1.00 -19.97 -1.45
C LYS A 42 0.61 -19.56 -2.86
N THR A 43 -0.41 -18.72 -2.97
CA THR A 43 -0.70 -17.98 -4.19
C THR A 43 0.60 -17.34 -4.66
N ALA A 44 1.00 -17.65 -5.89
CA ALA A 44 2.08 -16.92 -6.55
C ALA A 44 1.72 -15.42 -6.54
N PRO A 45 2.70 -14.51 -6.48
CA PRO A 45 2.43 -13.09 -6.69
C PRO A 45 1.64 -12.96 -8.00
N SER A 46 0.48 -12.32 -7.95
CA SER A 46 -0.25 -11.94 -9.17
C SER A 46 0.72 -11.19 -10.08
N GLU A 47 0.89 -11.66 -11.32
CA GLU A 47 1.79 -11.04 -12.28
C GLU A 47 1.33 -9.59 -12.51
N ILE A 48 2.20 -8.61 -12.27
CA ILE A 48 1.88 -7.19 -12.50
C ILE A 48 1.77 -6.98 -14.01
N LEU A 49 0.55 -6.74 -14.48
CA LEU A 49 0.26 -6.47 -15.88
C LEU A 49 0.41 -4.98 -16.16
N LEU A 50 1.22 -4.63 -17.16
CA LEU A 50 1.42 -3.25 -17.61
C LEU A 50 0.91 -3.12 -19.04
N ALA A 51 0.18 -2.04 -19.33
CA ALA A 51 -0.23 -1.76 -20.69
C ALA A 51 0.97 -1.25 -21.50
N ASP A 52 1.26 -1.92 -22.61
CA ASP A 52 2.17 -1.39 -23.62
C ASP A 52 1.38 -0.47 -24.57
N ASN A 53 1.93 0.69 -24.94
CA ASN A 53 1.26 1.75 -25.72
C ASN A 53 0.79 1.30 -27.12
N GLN A 54 1.06 0.06 -27.52
CA GLN A 54 0.69 -0.51 -28.82
C GLN A 54 -0.40 -1.60 -28.78
N SER A 55 -0.84 -2.06 -27.60
CA SER A 55 -1.72 -3.23 -27.47
C SER A 55 -3.12 -2.96 -26.91
N THR A 56 -3.42 -1.76 -26.41
CA THR A 56 -4.75 -1.39 -25.94
C THR A 56 -5.53 -0.66 -27.04
N SER A 57 -6.78 -1.08 -27.30
CA SER A 57 -7.71 -0.32 -28.16
C SER A 57 -8.24 0.95 -27.48
N THR A 58 -7.94 1.11 -26.20
CA THR A 58 -8.36 2.20 -25.33
C THR A 58 -7.32 3.31 -25.35
N SER A 59 -7.75 4.54 -25.65
CA SER A 59 -6.89 5.73 -25.55
C SER A 59 -6.63 6.04 -24.08
N LEU A 60 -5.42 5.77 -23.61
CA LEU A 60 -4.97 6.10 -22.26
C LEU A 60 -4.55 7.57 -22.19
N ILE A 61 -4.83 8.21 -21.06
CA ILE A 61 -4.36 9.57 -20.74
C ILE A 61 -2.86 9.47 -20.41
N ASP A 62 -2.02 10.21 -21.15
CA ASP A 62 -0.57 10.17 -20.95
C ASP A 62 -0.14 11.03 -19.75
N VAL A 63 -0.39 10.51 -18.54
CA VAL A 63 0.06 11.11 -17.29
C VAL A 63 1.54 10.77 -17.06
N PRO A 64 2.41 11.74 -16.68
CA PRO A 64 3.79 11.45 -16.32
C PRO A 64 3.86 10.52 -15.10
N LEU A 65 4.78 9.57 -15.11
CA LEU A 65 5.01 8.66 -14.00
C LEU A 65 6.06 9.25 -13.06
N GLU A 66 5.78 9.24 -11.77
CA GLU A 66 6.76 9.49 -10.72
C GLU A 66 6.78 8.31 -9.75
N ASN A 67 7.98 7.87 -9.35
CA ASN A 67 8.15 6.75 -8.42
C ASN A 67 8.54 7.26 -7.03
N GLN A 68 7.72 6.94 -6.02
CA GLN A 68 7.88 7.38 -4.64
C GLN A 68 9.18 6.90 -3.99
N ASN A 69 9.74 5.77 -4.44
CA ASN A 69 10.94 5.14 -3.89
C ASN A 69 12.25 5.57 -4.58
N THR A 70 12.18 6.48 -5.56
CA THR A 70 13.35 6.95 -6.34
C THR A 70 13.66 8.43 -6.10
N GLY A 71 14.71 8.96 -6.73
CA GLY A 71 15.12 10.36 -6.56
C GLY A 71 16.06 10.56 -5.37
N SER A 72 16.30 11.83 -5.00
CA SER A 72 17.24 12.19 -3.93
C SER A 72 16.71 11.86 -2.54
N ILE A 73 15.38 11.94 -2.34
CA ILE A 73 14.71 11.64 -1.08
C ILE A 73 13.54 10.69 -1.37
N PRO A 74 13.69 9.38 -1.11
CA PRO A 74 12.56 8.44 -1.23
C PRO A 74 11.50 8.74 -0.16
N LEU A 75 10.24 8.48 -0.51
CA LEU A 75 9.08 8.58 0.38
C LEU A 75 8.47 7.18 0.51
N GLU A 76 8.92 6.37 1.48
CA GLU A 76 8.44 4.99 1.63
C GLU A 76 6.92 4.90 1.82
N ASN A 77 6.31 5.92 2.43
CA ASN A 77 4.87 6.01 2.67
C ASN A 77 4.21 7.17 1.88
N GLY A 78 4.83 7.65 0.79
CA GLY A 78 4.39 8.85 0.06
C GLY A 78 3.49 8.61 -1.15
N CYS A 79 2.66 7.57 -1.15
CA CYS A 79 1.87 7.20 -2.32
C CYS A 79 0.89 8.31 -2.74
N GLU A 80 0.22 8.94 -1.78
CA GLU A 80 -0.79 9.99 -1.97
C GLU A 80 -0.21 11.24 -2.62
N VAL A 81 0.88 11.77 -2.05
CA VAL A 81 1.55 12.97 -2.58
C VAL A 81 2.27 12.70 -3.89
N THR A 82 2.80 11.50 -4.10
CA THR A 82 3.43 11.14 -5.37
C THR A 82 2.37 11.02 -6.48
N ALA A 83 1.21 10.43 -6.18
CA ALA A 83 0.09 10.41 -7.11
C ALA A 83 -0.43 11.84 -7.39
N LEU A 84 -0.48 12.72 -6.38
CA LEU A 84 -0.83 14.12 -6.60
C LEU A 84 0.17 14.81 -7.54
N SER A 85 1.48 14.59 -7.35
CA SER A 85 2.51 15.15 -8.23
C SER A 85 2.34 14.69 -9.68
N MET A 86 2.04 13.40 -9.90
CA MET A 86 1.73 12.90 -11.25
C MET A 86 0.51 13.61 -11.86
N LEU A 87 -0.55 13.81 -11.08
CA LEU A 87 -1.75 14.52 -11.53
C LEU A 87 -1.44 15.98 -11.87
N LEU A 88 -0.75 16.72 -11.00
CA LEU A 88 -0.39 18.13 -11.24
C LEU A 88 0.52 18.28 -12.46
N ASN A 89 1.47 17.37 -12.66
CA ASN A 89 2.36 17.40 -13.81
C ASN A 89 1.69 17.03 -15.13
N PHE A 90 0.54 16.35 -15.12
CA PHE A 90 -0.29 16.23 -16.34
C PHE A 90 -0.81 17.60 -16.82
N TYR A 91 -0.98 18.56 -15.90
CA TYR A 91 -1.38 19.94 -16.20
C TYR A 91 -0.20 20.93 -16.23
N ASP A 92 1.03 20.43 -16.41
CA ASP A 92 2.26 21.24 -16.57
C ASP A 92 2.63 22.15 -15.37
N TYR A 93 2.17 21.84 -14.15
CA TYR A 93 2.54 22.63 -12.95
C TYR A 93 4.00 22.48 -12.52
N GLY A 94 4.69 21.42 -12.98
CA GLY A 94 6.14 21.27 -12.80
C GLY A 94 6.58 21.00 -11.36
N THR A 95 5.78 20.24 -10.61
CA THR A 95 6.04 19.89 -9.20
C THR A 95 6.81 18.58 -9.08
N ASP A 96 7.36 18.29 -7.91
CA ASP A 96 7.76 16.93 -7.53
C ASP A 96 7.18 16.49 -6.18
N LYS A 97 7.19 15.18 -5.92
CA LYS A 97 6.62 14.62 -4.68
C LYS A 97 7.25 15.17 -3.40
N ASN A 98 8.52 15.59 -3.43
CA ASN A 98 9.22 16.09 -2.25
C ASN A 98 8.79 17.54 -1.96
N GLU A 99 8.65 18.37 -2.99
CA GLU A 99 8.06 19.71 -2.87
C GLU A 99 6.63 19.65 -2.31
N LEU A 100 5.80 18.71 -2.78
CA LEU A 100 4.44 18.55 -2.27
C LEU A 100 4.39 17.99 -0.85
N ALA A 101 5.31 17.10 -0.50
CA ALA A 101 5.43 16.58 0.86
C ALA A 101 5.80 17.69 1.87
N ASP A 102 6.53 18.73 1.46
CA ASP A 102 6.86 19.88 2.32
C ASP A 102 5.65 20.79 2.58
N LEU A 103 4.65 20.78 1.69
CA LEU A 103 3.40 21.55 1.84
C LEU A 103 2.31 20.77 2.60
N LEU A 104 2.43 19.46 2.67
CA LEU A 104 1.44 18.59 3.29
C LEU A 104 1.32 18.86 4.79
N ASN A 105 0.09 18.90 5.31
CA ASN A 105 -0.12 18.91 6.75
C ASN A 105 0.15 17.53 7.36
N TYR A 106 0.77 17.47 8.54
CA TYR A 106 1.10 16.22 9.25
C TYR A 106 0.44 16.18 10.63
N VAL A 107 -0.01 14.99 11.02
CA VAL A 107 -0.52 14.69 12.36
C VAL A 107 0.24 13.50 12.97
N PRO A 108 0.44 13.45 14.29
CA PRO A 108 1.16 12.35 14.92
C PRO A 108 0.35 11.05 14.85
N VAL A 109 1.03 9.89 14.90
CA VAL A 109 0.36 8.58 15.00
C VAL A 109 -0.54 8.51 16.24
N TYR A 110 -0.09 9.10 17.34
CA TYR A 110 -0.86 9.25 18.57
C TYR A 110 -0.92 10.73 18.97
N GLU A 111 -2.12 11.26 19.13
CA GLU A 111 -2.33 12.54 19.81
C GLU A 111 -2.33 12.35 21.33
N ASN A 112 -2.84 11.21 21.80
CA ASN A 112 -2.72 10.78 23.19
C ASN A 112 -2.55 9.26 23.27
N GLU A 113 -1.31 8.82 23.46
CA GLU A 113 -0.96 7.40 23.54
C GLU A 113 -1.60 6.68 24.74
N ALA A 114 -1.81 7.38 25.87
CA ALA A 114 -2.40 6.77 27.07
C ALA A 114 -3.89 6.42 26.91
N GLU A 115 -4.56 7.12 26.01
CA GLU A 115 -5.99 6.95 25.71
C GLU A 115 -6.22 6.30 24.32
N ASP A 116 -5.15 5.90 23.63
CA ASP A 116 -5.16 5.38 22.25
C ASP A 116 -5.89 6.32 21.26
N ILE A 117 -5.76 7.64 21.47
CA ILE A 117 -6.27 8.65 20.54
C ILE A 117 -5.23 8.84 19.43
N ARG A 118 -5.64 8.52 18.21
CA ARG A 118 -4.83 8.55 16.98
C ARG A 118 -4.99 9.86 16.23
N GLY A 119 -4.01 10.20 15.40
CA GLY A 119 -4.17 11.26 14.41
C GLY A 119 -5.21 10.87 13.35
N ASN A 120 -5.91 11.88 12.82
CA ASN A 120 -6.94 11.68 11.81
C ASN A 120 -6.38 11.91 10.38
N PRO A 121 -6.44 10.93 9.46
CA PRO A 121 -5.99 11.10 8.09
C PRO A 121 -6.76 12.15 7.29
N HIS A 122 -7.98 12.51 7.70
CA HIS A 122 -8.74 13.62 7.12
C HIS A 122 -8.23 15.01 7.53
N GLU A 123 -7.35 15.09 8.53
CA GLU A 123 -6.75 16.35 8.99
C GLU A 123 -5.32 16.53 8.48
N GLY A 124 -4.57 15.45 8.30
CA GLY A 124 -3.21 15.48 7.76
C GLY A 124 -2.63 14.08 7.61
N PHE A 125 -1.41 13.98 7.09
CA PHE A 125 -0.68 12.73 6.98
C PHE A 125 -0.35 12.17 8.36
N VAL A 126 -0.81 10.96 8.64
CA VAL A 126 -0.61 10.29 9.93
C VAL A 126 0.70 9.51 9.91
N GLY A 127 1.67 9.98 10.69
CA GLY A 127 2.96 9.29 10.88
C GLY A 127 4.10 9.88 10.04
N ASN A 128 5.06 9.03 9.68
CA ASN A 128 6.26 9.44 8.97
C ASN A 128 6.17 9.02 7.49
N ILE A 129 6.20 10.00 6.59
CA ILE A 129 6.12 9.78 5.14
C ILE A 129 7.38 9.16 4.54
N TYR A 130 8.53 9.35 5.21
CA TYR A 130 9.84 8.94 4.69
C TYR A 130 10.15 7.48 4.94
N GLU A 131 9.76 6.94 6.10
CA GLU A 131 10.13 5.60 6.55
C GLU A 131 9.20 5.05 7.64
N GLY A 132 9.25 3.74 7.83
CA GLY A 132 8.65 3.04 8.96
C GLY A 132 7.26 2.49 8.70
N TYR A 133 6.80 1.61 9.60
CA TYR A 133 5.57 0.83 9.45
C TYR A 133 4.35 1.41 10.20
N ASP A 134 4.56 2.49 10.95
CA ASP A 134 3.52 3.08 11.82
C ASP A 134 2.74 4.22 11.15
N ALA A 135 2.96 4.46 9.85
CA ALA A 135 2.19 5.44 9.07
C ALA A 135 0.87 4.84 8.57
N MET A 136 -0.18 5.66 8.50
CA MET A 136 -1.46 5.27 7.89
C MET A 136 -1.69 5.90 6.52
N GLY A 137 -1.00 6.99 6.22
CA GLY A 137 -1.23 7.79 5.02
C GLY A 137 -2.10 9.02 5.30
N VAL A 138 -2.76 9.51 4.27
CA VAL A 138 -3.58 10.73 4.30
C VAL A 138 -4.82 10.59 3.42
N ALA A 139 -5.93 11.20 3.85
CA ALA A 139 -7.16 11.21 3.07
C ALA A 139 -7.11 12.27 1.95
N VAL A 140 -8.18 12.36 1.17
CA VAL A 140 -8.25 13.29 0.04
C VAL A 140 -8.22 14.77 0.46
N GLU A 141 -8.72 15.12 1.64
CA GLU A 141 -8.90 16.52 2.03
C GLU A 141 -7.56 17.27 2.22
N PRO A 142 -6.56 16.75 2.94
CA PRO A 142 -5.26 17.42 3.03
C PRO A 142 -4.50 17.42 1.69
N ILE A 143 -4.69 16.40 0.85
CA ILE A 143 -4.14 16.37 -0.52
C ILE A 143 -4.78 17.47 -1.38
N ALA A 144 -6.08 17.69 -1.25
CA ALA A 144 -6.79 18.77 -1.94
C ALA A 144 -6.25 20.15 -1.56
N GLN A 145 -5.96 20.38 -0.28
CA GLN A 145 -5.37 21.63 0.20
C GLN A 145 -4.00 21.91 -0.45
N VAL A 146 -3.15 20.89 -0.56
CA VAL A 146 -1.86 21.01 -1.28
C VAL A 146 -2.09 21.32 -2.75
N ALA A 147 -3.02 20.63 -3.40
CA ALA A 147 -3.35 20.89 -4.81
C ALA A 147 -3.85 22.34 -5.01
N GLU A 148 -4.72 22.83 -4.13
CA GLU A 148 -5.28 24.19 -4.16
C GLU A 148 -4.18 25.25 -4.02
N GLU A 149 -3.18 25.02 -3.16
CA GLU A 149 -2.03 25.91 -3.00
C GLU A 149 -1.21 26.02 -4.30
N ILE A 150 -1.03 24.91 -5.01
CA ILE A 150 -0.29 24.87 -6.28
C ILE A 150 -1.07 25.51 -7.43
N VAL A 151 -2.35 25.13 -7.62
CA VAL A 151 -3.13 25.59 -8.79
C VAL A 151 -3.64 27.02 -8.64
N GLY A 152 -3.83 27.48 -7.40
CA GLY A 152 -4.34 28.80 -7.06
C GLY A 152 -5.70 29.08 -7.70
N THR A 153 -5.73 29.99 -8.67
CA THR A 153 -6.97 30.37 -9.39
C THR A 153 -6.99 29.93 -10.86
N ASN A 154 -5.98 29.17 -11.29
CA ASN A 154 -5.86 28.74 -12.69
C ASN A 154 -6.79 27.57 -13.04
N GLN A 155 -7.12 26.75 -12.05
CA GLN A 155 -8.01 25.59 -12.16
C GLN A 155 -8.77 25.39 -10.85
N GLU A 156 -9.88 24.67 -10.94
CA GLU A 156 -10.63 24.22 -9.77
C GLU A 156 -10.14 22.84 -9.34
N VAL A 157 -9.88 22.67 -8.05
CA VAL A 157 -9.62 21.36 -7.43
C VAL A 157 -10.95 20.77 -6.99
N VAL A 158 -11.30 19.61 -7.55
CA VAL A 158 -12.51 18.89 -7.15
C VAL A 158 -12.11 17.65 -6.37
N ALA A 159 -12.31 17.69 -5.06
CA ALA A 159 -12.07 16.59 -4.14
C ALA A 159 -13.40 16.09 -3.56
N SER A 160 -13.58 14.78 -3.50
CA SER A 160 -14.85 14.17 -3.10
C SER A 160 -14.66 12.75 -2.58
N SER A 161 -15.46 12.38 -1.59
CA SER A 161 -15.63 11.02 -1.07
C SER A 161 -16.97 10.39 -1.52
N ASP A 162 -17.68 11.04 -2.44
CA ASP A 162 -19.00 10.64 -2.93
C ASP A 162 -19.05 10.42 -4.45
N THR A 163 -17.94 10.63 -5.16
CA THR A 163 -17.88 10.41 -6.62
C THR A 163 -18.17 8.95 -6.94
N SER A 164 -19.20 8.69 -7.74
CA SER A 164 -19.51 7.33 -8.16
C SER A 164 -18.46 6.81 -9.15
N PHE A 165 -18.26 5.49 -9.20
CA PHE A 165 -17.35 4.91 -10.18
C PHE A 165 -17.77 5.22 -11.63
N SER A 166 -19.07 5.34 -11.91
CA SER A 166 -19.57 5.79 -13.22
C SER A 166 -19.19 7.22 -13.56
N GLU A 167 -19.21 8.14 -12.58
CA GLU A 167 -18.76 9.52 -12.80
C GLU A 167 -17.25 9.58 -13.02
N LEU A 168 -16.48 8.80 -12.25
CA LEU A 168 -15.04 8.63 -12.48
C LEU A 168 -14.76 8.17 -13.91
N VAL A 169 -15.47 7.15 -14.41
CA VAL A 169 -15.34 6.67 -15.79
C VAL A 169 -15.62 7.77 -16.81
N ASN A 170 -16.66 8.59 -16.58
CA ASN A 170 -16.99 9.70 -17.47
C ASN A 170 -15.89 10.76 -17.50
N LEU A 171 -15.28 11.09 -16.36
CA LEU A 171 -14.12 11.99 -16.28
C LEU A 171 -12.95 11.46 -17.09
N ILE A 172 -12.61 10.19 -16.92
CA ILE A 172 -11.52 9.53 -17.65
C ILE A 172 -11.79 9.52 -19.17
N GLN A 173 -13.01 9.22 -19.60
CA GLN A 173 -13.40 9.26 -21.01
C GLN A 173 -13.37 10.67 -21.61
N ALA A 174 -13.55 11.71 -20.78
CA ALA A 174 -13.41 13.10 -21.16
C ALA A 174 -11.94 13.58 -21.21
N GLY A 175 -10.98 12.72 -20.84
CA GLY A 175 -9.56 13.05 -20.81
C GLY A 175 -9.08 13.69 -19.49
N THR A 176 -9.87 13.59 -18.43
CA THR A 176 -9.52 14.08 -17.09
C THR A 176 -9.00 12.92 -16.24
N PRO A 177 -7.68 12.83 -15.95
CA PRO A 177 -7.15 11.83 -15.04
C PRO A 177 -7.61 12.10 -13.60
N VAL A 178 -7.76 11.03 -12.81
CA VAL A 178 -8.34 11.13 -11.46
C VAL A 178 -7.41 10.46 -10.45
N TRP A 179 -6.97 11.21 -9.45
CA TRP A 179 -6.30 10.70 -8.26
C TRP A 179 -7.33 9.98 -7.38
N VAL A 180 -7.03 8.79 -6.86
CA VAL A 180 -7.93 8.05 -5.97
C VAL A 180 -7.20 7.30 -4.86
N VAL A 181 -7.88 7.11 -3.74
CA VAL A 181 -7.49 6.11 -2.72
C VAL A 181 -7.92 4.72 -3.17
N THR A 182 -7.02 3.76 -3.03
CA THR A 182 -7.17 2.36 -3.38
C THR A 182 -6.44 1.49 -2.34
N THR A 183 -6.14 0.24 -2.68
CA THR A 183 -5.33 -0.66 -1.86
C THR A 183 -4.00 -1.03 -2.50
N VAL A 184 -3.01 -1.34 -1.67
CA VAL A 184 -1.74 -1.95 -2.10
C VAL A 184 -2.03 -3.21 -2.91
N ASP A 185 -1.34 -3.34 -4.04
CA ASP A 185 -1.51 -4.42 -5.01
C ASP A 185 -2.94 -4.67 -5.54
N PHE A 186 -3.84 -3.72 -5.32
CA PHE A 186 -5.26 -3.83 -5.66
C PHE A 186 -5.91 -5.07 -5.02
N GLU A 187 -5.53 -5.37 -3.77
CA GLU A 187 -6.21 -6.38 -2.97
C GLU A 187 -7.60 -5.88 -2.59
N VAL A 188 -8.66 -6.63 -2.91
CA VAL A 188 -10.04 -6.26 -2.55
C VAL A 188 -10.22 -6.40 -1.03
N PRO A 189 -10.32 -5.30 -0.26
CA PRO A 189 -10.23 -5.36 1.19
C PRO A 189 -11.53 -5.93 1.78
N THR A 190 -11.45 -6.84 2.72
CA THR A 190 -12.57 -7.38 3.49
C THR A 190 -12.82 -6.58 4.76
N ALA A 191 -13.89 -6.90 5.51
CA ALA A 191 -14.20 -6.19 6.75
C ALA A 191 -13.10 -6.32 7.83
N SER A 192 -12.32 -7.40 7.83
CA SER A 192 -11.21 -7.59 8.78
C SER A 192 -9.97 -6.77 8.46
N ASP A 193 -9.89 -6.19 7.26
CA ASP A 193 -8.77 -5.36 6.83
C ASP A 193 -8.95 -3.90 7.26
N PHE A 194 -10.04 -3.59 7.95
CA PHE A 194 -10.34 -2.26 8.47
C PHE A 194 -10.30 -2.23 9.99
N MET A 195 -9.84 -1.09 10.50
CA MET A 195 -9.81 -0.76 11.91
C MET A 195 -10.57 0.55 12.12
N THR A 196 -11.16 0.71 13.31
CA THR A 196 -11.73 2.00 13.73
C THR A 196 -10.76 2.64 14.72
N TRP A 197 -10.31 3.84 14.39
CA TRP A 197 -9.48 4.67 15.25
C TRP A 197 -10.33 5.73 15.93
N GLN A 198 -10.07 5.96 17.21
CA GLN A 198 -10.58 7.12 17.94
C GLN A 198 -9.63 8.29 17.69
N THR A 199 -10.16 9.41 17.25
CA THR A 199 -9.42 10.67 17.07
C THR A 199 -10.08 11.78 17.88
N THR A 200 -9.44 12.94 17.95
CA THR A 200 -10.04 14.12 18.59
C THR A 200 -11.25 14.67 17.84
N SER A 201 -11.40 14.33 16.55
CA SER A 201 -12.54 14.71 15.70
C SER A 201 -13.60 13.62 15.52
N GLY A 202 -13.41 12.43 16.12
CA GLY A 202 -14.40 11.35 16.13
C GLY A 202 -13.81 10.01 15.69
N GLU A 203 -14.68 9.06 15.36
CA GLU A 203 -14.25 7.77 14.85
C GLU A 203 -13.91 7.86 13.36
N VAL A 204 -12.76 7.33 12.97
CA VAL A 204 -12.36 7.17 11.56
C VAL A 204 -12.07 5.70 11.28
N ARG A 205 -12.47 5.23 10.10
CA ARG A 205 -12.19 3.88 9.64
C ARG A 205 -10.99 3.91 8.70
N VAL A 206 -9.98 3.11 9.01
CA VAL A 206 -8.69 3.08 8.32
C VAL A 206 -8.30 1.65 7.94
N SER A 207 -7.36 1.50 7.02
CA SER A 207 -6.82 0.20 6.61
C SER A 207 -5.32 0.30 6.32
N PRO A 208 -4.49 -0.65 6.80
CA PRO A 208 -3.07 -0.68 6.45
C PRO A 208 -2.82 -1.02 4.98
N LEU A 209 -3.87 -1.43 4.25
CA LEU A 209 -3.80 -1.62 2.81
C LEU A 209 -3.88 -0.30 2.04
N CYS A 210 -4.08 0.85 2.69
CA CYS A 210 -4.22 2.14 2.02
C CYS A 210 -3.11 2.39 0.99
N HIS A 211 -3.51 2.80 -0.20
CA HIS A 211 -2.62 3.22 -1.29
C HIS A 211 -3.31 4.31 -2.10
N ALA A 212 -2.57 5.01 -2.96
CA ALA A 212 -3.14 6.00 -3.87
C ALA A 212 -2.51 5.93 -5.26
N VAL A 213 -3.31 6.20 -6.28
CA VAL A 213 -2.91 6.10 -7.69
C VAL A 213 -3.60 7.18 -8.52
N VAL A 214 -3.12 7.37 -9.76
CA VAL A 214 -3.84 8.17 -10.77
C VAL A 214 -4.45 7.23 -11.80
N VAL A 215 -5.77 7.27 -11.97
CA VAL A 215 -6.47 6.55 -13.03
C VAL A 215 -6.24 7.26 -14.36
N THR A 216 -5.76 6.52 -15.36
CA THR A 216 -5.38 7.02 -16.69
C THR A 216 -6.23 6.44 -17.82
N GLY A 217 -7.03 5.41 -17.54
CA GLY A 217 -7.91 4.80 -18.53
C GLY A 217 -8.88 3.81 -17.91
N VAL A 218 -10.01 3.59 -18.58
CA VAL A 218 -10.96 2.53 -18.25
C VAL A 218 -11.52 1.93 -19.54
N ASP A 219 -11.57 0.61 -19.62
CA ASP A 219 -12.27 -0.12 -20.69
C ASP A 219 -13.33 -1.08 -20.13
N GLU A 220 -13.84 -2.00 -20.94
CA GLU A 220 -14.89 -2.94 -20.52
C GLU A 220 -14.47 -3.80 -19.34
N ASP A 221 -13.21 -4.25 -19.33
CA ASP A 221 -12.70 -5.26 -18.40
C ASP A 221 -11.67 -4.69 -17.41
N HIS A 222 -11.04 -3.56 -17.72
CA HIS A 222 -9.88 -3.06 -16.98
C HIS A 222 -9.95 -1.58 -16.61
N VAL A 223 -9.27 -1.27 -15.50
CA VAL A 223 -8.84 0.08 -15.13
C VAL A 223 -7.32 0.15 -15.29
N TYR A 224 -6.84 1.26 -15.83
CA TYR A 224 -5.42 1.54 -16.05
C TYR A 224 -5.00 2.66 -15.11
N VAL A 225 -3.91 2.46 -14.39
CA VAL A 225 -3.44 3.43 -13.38
C VAL A 225 -1.94 3.67 -13.46
N ASN A 226 -1.52 4.89 -13.15
CA ASN A 226 -0.15 5.15 -12.75
C ASN A 226 -0.04 4.88 -11.25
N ASP A 227 0.77 3.89 -10.92
CA ASP A 227 1.06 3.46 -9.56
C ASP A 227 2.38 4.12 -9.08
N PRO A 228 2.37 4.87 -7.97
CA PRO A 228 3.55 5.50 -7.37
C PRO A 228 4.71 4.55 -7.07
N TYR A 229 4.50 3.23 -7.06
CA TYR A 229 5.59 2.26 -7.01
C TYR A 229 6.40 2.13 -8.31
N GLY A 230 6.08 2.94 -9.33
CA GLY A 230 6.81 3.04 -10.59
C GLY A 230 6.21 2.19 -11.71
N TYR A 231 4.92 1.88 -11.64
CA TYR A 231 4.21 1.16 -12.69
C TYR A 231 3.33 2.13 -13.48
N LYS A 232 3.74 2.47 -14.71
CA LYS A 232 2.93 3.27 -15.63
C LYS A 232 1.86 2.39 -16.26
N ASN A 233 0.61 2.87 -16.31
CA ASN A 233 -0.53 2.16 -16.89
C ASN A 233 -0.65 0.69 -16.41
N ARG A 234 -0.48 0.46 -15.11
CA ARG A 234 -0.75 -0.84 -14.48
C ARG A 234 -2.21 -1.21 -14.70
N ILE A 235 -2.44 -2.43 -15.16
CA ILE A 235 -3.76 -2.97 -15.50
C ILE A 235 -4.34 -3.62 -14.25
N VAL A 236 -5.58 -3.29 -13.94
CA VAL A 236 -6.36 -3.82 -12.82
C VAL A 236 -7.71 -4.28 -13.33
N ASP A 237 -8.22 -5.41 -12.84
CA ASP A 237 -9.60 -5.83 -13.13
C ASP A 237 -10.58 -4.74 -12.71
N ARG A 238 -11.49 -4.38 -13.61
CA ARG A 238 -12.41 -3.26 -13.40
C ARG A 238 -13.36 -3.48 -12.24
N GLN A 239 -13.88 -4.71 -12.08
CA GLN A 239 -14.86 -5.01 -11.03
C GLN A 239 -14.20 -4.99 -9.66
N ASP A 240 -12.98 -5.49 -9.57
CA ASP A 240 -12.21 -5.47 -8.33
C ASP A 240 -11.78 -4.04 -7.98
N PHE A 241 -11.33 -3.25 -8.95
CA PHE A 241 -11.03 -1.83 -8.74
C PHE A 241 -12.25 -1.05 -8.24
N GLU A 242 -13.43 -1.24 -8.86
CA GLU A 242 -14.66 -0.58 -8.42
C GLU A 242 -15.02 -0.94 -6.96
N LYS A 243 -14.90 -2.23 -6.59
CA LYS A 243 -15.13 -2.67 -5.19
C LYS A 243 -14.13 -2.03 -4.23
N ILE A 244 -12.85 -1.97 -4.61
CA ILE A 244 -11.79 -1.36 -3.79
C ILE A 244 -12.11 0.11 -3.57
N TYR A 245 -12.34 0.85 -4.64
CA TYR A 245 -12.67 2.28 -4.60
C TYR A 245 -13.85 2.56 -3.68
N GLN A 246 -14.96 1.81 -3.82
CA GLN A 246 -16.13 1.94 -2.95
C GLN A 246 -15.81 1.61 -1.48
N ARG A 247 -15.02 0.56 -1.21
CA ARG A 247 -14.69 0.13 0.17
C ARG A 247 -13.70 1.07 0.87
N MET A 248 -12.86 1.75 0.10
CA MET A 248 -11.89 2.75 0.57
C MET A 248 -12.50 4.17 0.67
N GLY A 249 -13.83 4.28 0.54
CA GLY A 249 -14.58 5.51 0.79
C GLY A 249 -14.71 6.43 -0.40
N SER A 250 -14.57 5.91 -1.63
CA SER A 250 -14.78 6.67 -2.88
C SER A 250 -14.01 7.99 -2.97
N GLN A 251 -12.87 8.07 -2.29
CA GLN A 251 -12.02 9.25 -2.23
C GLN A 251 -11.35 9.49 -3.57
N SER A 252 -11.60 10.66 -4.15
CA SER A 252 -11.16 11.05 -5.49
C SER A 252 -10.83 12.53 -5.57
N LEU A 253 -9.85 12.85 -6.41
CA LEU A 253 -9.44 14.22 -6.70
C LEU A 253 -9.11 14.37 -8.18
N TYR A 254 -9.59 15.44 -8.80
CA TYR A 254 -9.23 15.83 -10.17
C TYR A 254 -9.24 17.36 -10.31
N LEU A 255 -8.69 17.86 -11.43
CA LEU A 255 -8.73 19.29 -11.76
C LEU A 255 -9.70 19.54 -12.92
N SER A 256 -10.52 20.60 -12.81
CA SER A 256 -11.46 21.03 -13.86
C SER A 256 -11.18 22.44 -14.37
#